data_AF-A0A830GTP3-F1
#
_entry.id   AF-A0A830GTP3-F1
#
_cell.length_a   1.000
_cell.length_b   1.000
_cell.length_c   1.000
_cell.angle_alpha   90.00
_cell.angle_beta   90.00
_cell.angle_gamma   90.00
#
_symmetry.space_group_name_H-M   'P 1'
#
loop_
_entity.id
_entity.type
_entity.pdbx_description
1 polymer ?
#
loop_
_entity_poly.entity_id
_entity_poly.type
_entity_poly.pdbx_seq_one_letter_code
_entity_poly.pdbx_strand_id
1 'polypeptide(L)' 'MLVETAKCLNPYMNGIRGLIVERRRNSFLILTPTGALKVVPKGHCWFYVYRGNCVRLERDPSP' A
#
# COMPACT_ATOMS: atom_id res chain seq x y z
N MET A 1 3.67 6.85 -5.42
CA MET A 1 4.61 5.87 -4.80
C MET A 1 4.06 4.47 -5.04
N LEU A 2 4.86 3.56 -5.61
CA LEU A 2 4.44 2.18 -5.84
C LEU A 2 4.60 1.38 -4.54
N VAL A 3 3.53 0.70 -4.13
CA VAL A 3 3.50 -0.13 -2.93
C VAL A 3 2.83 -1.46 -3.20
N GLU A 4 3.14 -2.45 -2.37
CA GLU A 4 2.42 -3.71 -2.26
C GLU A 4 2.13 -4.01 -0.79
N THR A 5 0.89 -4.34 -0.46
CA THR A 5 0.50 -4.68 0.91
C THR A 5 0.99 -6.07 1.32
N ALA A 6 1.50 -6.17 2.53
CA ALA A 6 2.02 -7.41 3.11
C ALA A 6 1.70 -7.47 4.62
N LYS A 7 1.67 -8.69 5.18
CA LYS A 7 1.42 -8.92 6.62
C LYS A 7 0.22 -8.13 7.16
N CYS A 8 -0.88 -8.14 6.41
CA CYS A 8 -2.12 -7.47 6.79
C CYS A 8 -2.87 -8.24 7.89
N LEU A 9 -3.59 -7.50 8.75
CA LEU A 9 -4.57 -8.05 9.70
C LEU A 9 -5.66 -8.84 8.98
N ASN A 10 -6.13 -8.33 7.83
CA ASN A 10 -7.00 -9.07 6.92
C ASN A 10 -6.13 -9.72 5.81
N PRO A 11 -5.97 -11.05 5.80
CA PRO A 11 -5.10 -11.73 4.83
C PRO A 11 -5.50 -11.51 3.37
N TYR A 12 -6.79 -11.30 3.08
CA TYR A 12 -7.28 -11.02 1.72
C TYR A 12 -6.77 -9.70 1.14
N MET A 13 -6.23 -8.83 2.00
CA MET A 13 -5.65 -7.56 1.58
C MET A 13 -4.16 -7.69 1.25
N ASN A 14 -3.50 -8.82 1.49
CA ASN A 14 -2.12 -9.04 1.07
C ASN A 14 -2.02 -9.10 -0.46
N GLY A 15 -0.92 -8.57 -1.02
CA GLY A 15 -0.64 -8.59 -2.45
C GLY A 15 -1.39 -7.52 -3.26
N ILE A 16 -2.10 -6.58 -2.60
CA ILE A 16 -2.64 -5.40 -3.29
C ILE A 16 -1.46 -4.51 -3.67
N ARG A 17 -1.09 -4.58 -4.94
CA ARG A 17 -0.03 -3.76 -5.54
C ARG A 17 -0.64 -2.58 -6.29
N GLY A 18 -0.04 -1.41 -6.14
CA GLY A 18 -0.49 -0.22 -6.86
C GLY A 18 0.18 1.07 -6.41
N LEU A 19 -0.25 2.17 -7.00
CA LEU A 19 0.24 3.50 -6.67
C LEU A 19 -0.62 4.11 -5.57
N ILE A 20 0.00 4.61 -4.50
CA ILE A 20 -0.70 5.50 -3.56
C ILE A 20 -0.98 6.81 -4.30
N VAL A 21 -2.27 7.09 -4.49
CA VAL A 21 -2.78 8.30 -5.17
C VAL A 21 -3.35 9.33 -4.19
N GLU A 22 -3.85 8.88 -3.03
CA GLU A 22 -4.38 9.76 -1.99
C GLU A 22 -4.01 9.21 -0.60
N ARG A 23 -3.59 10.10 0.30
CA ARG A 23 -3.37 9.78 1.71
C ARG A 23 -4.46 10.47 2.53
N ARG A 24 -5.33 9.68 3.15
CA ARG A 24 -6.37 10.17 4.06
C ARG A 24 -5.90 10.07 5.50
N ARG A 25 -6.69 10.64 6.42
CA ARG A 25 -6.40 10.60 7.86
C ARG A 25 -6.12 9.16 8.34
N ASN A 26 -6.99 8.22 8.00
CA ASN A 26 -6.95 6.83 8.50
C ASN A 26 -6.74 5.77 7.41
N SER A 27 -6.51 6.17 6.15
CA SER A 27 -6.37 5.20 5.05
C SER A 27 -5.50 5.73 3.91
N PHE A 28 -5.08 4.81 3.06
CA PHE A 28 -4.44 5.06 1.77
C PHE A 28 -5.40 4.66 0.65
N LEU A 29 -5.47 5.49 -0.39
CA LEU A 29 -6.12 5.12 -1.64
C LEU A 29 -5.04 4.63 -2.61
N ILE A 30 -5.18 3.38 -3.06
CA ILE A 30 -4.25 2.70 -3.95
C ILE A 30 -4.92 2.48 -5.29
N LEU A 31 -4.32 2.99 -6.36
CA LEU A 31 -4.69 2.69 -7.74
C LEU A 31 -3.94 1.43 -8.20
N THR A 32 -4.69 0.35 -8.45
CA THR A 32 -4.12 -0.92 -8.90
C THR A 32 -3.77 -0.89 -10.40
N PRO A 33 -2.94 -1.83 -10.89
CA PRO A 33 -2.64 -1.97 -12.32
C PRO A 33 -3.88 -2.19 -13.19
N THR A 34 -4.96 -2.75 -12.62
CA THR A 34 -6.24 -2.94 -13.31
C THR A 34 -7.09 -1.67 -13.41
N GLY A 35 -6.62 -0.54 -12.88
CA GLY A 35 -7.35 0.72 -12.84
C GLY A 35 -8.37 0.82 -11.69
N ALA A 36 -8.44 -0.19 -10.81
CA ALA A 36 -9.34 -0.15 -9.66
C ALA A 36 -8.74 0.66 -8.51
N LEU A 37 -9.61 1.39 -7.80
CA LEU A 37 -9.22 2.07 -6.56
C LEU A 37 -9.53 1.17 -5.36
N LYS A 38 -8.52 0.95 -4.52
CA LYS A 38 -8.63 0.18 -3.28
C LYS A 38 -8.29 1.07 -2.09
N VAL A 39 -9.09 0.97 -1.04
CA VAL A 39 -8.85 1.67 0.24
C VAL A 39 -8.14 0.70 1.18
N VAL A 40 -6.99 1.11 1.70
CA VAL A 40 -6.22 0.35 2.70
C VAL A 40 -6.15 1.15 4.00
N PRO A 41 -6.72 0.65 5.11
CA PRO A 41 -6.62 1.31 6.41
C PRO A 41 -5.17 1.39 6.90
N LYS A 42 -4.81 2.51 7.53
CA LYS A 42 -3.49 2.69 8.16
C LYS A 42 -3.33 1.74 9.34
N GLY A 43 -2.11 1.27 9.57
CA GLY A 43 -1.78 0.39 10.70
C GLY A 43 -2.30 -1.05 10.58
N HIS A 44 -3.08 -1.37 9.54
CA HIS A 44 -3.63 -2.71 9.34
C HIS A 44 -2.73 -3.60 8.47
N CYS A 45 -1.75 -3.02 7.76
CA CYS A 45 -0.84 -3.72 6.87
C CYS A 45 0.56 -3.15 7.00
N TRP A 46 1.55 -3.98 6.66
CA TRP A 46 2.85 -3.51 6.21
C TRP A 46 2.82 -3.32 4.70
N PHE A 47 3.79 -2.58 4.18
CA PHE A 47 3.88 -2.23 2.78
C PHE A 47 5.30 -2.48 2.28
N TYR A 48 5.45 -3.23 1.20
CA TYR A 48 6.65 -3.17 0.38
C TYR A 48 6.60 -1.89 -0.44
N VAL A 49 7.52 -0.98 -0.18
CA VAL A 49 7.66 0.32 -0.84
C VAL A 49 8.78 0.26 -1.86
N TYR A 50 8.45 0.49 -3.12
CA TYR A 50 9.40 0.44 -4.23
C TYR A 50 9.95 1.84 -4.49
N ARG A 51 11.27 2.04 -4.28
CA ARG A 51 11.99 3.30 -4.53
C ARG A 51 13.20 3.01 -5.43
N GLY A 52 13.05 3.25 -6.74
CA GLY A 52 14.08 2.89 -7.72
C GLY A 52 14.38 1.39 -7.67
N ASN A 53 15.64 1.03 -7.40
CA ASN A 53 16.08 -0.36 -7.31
C ASN A 53 15.98 -0.96 -5.89
N CYS A 54 15.38 -0.25 -4.93
CA CYS A 54 15.24 -0.70 -3.55
C CYS A 54 13.79 -0.99 -3.19
N VAL A 55 13.57 -2.06 -2.41
CA VAL A 55 12.29 -2.38 -1.79
C VAL A 55 12.46 -2.35 -0.27
N ARG A 56 11.62 -1.58 0.41
CA ARG A 56 11.62 -1.48 1.88
C ARG A 56 10.29 -1.95 2.45
N LEU A 57 10.32 -2.62 3.59
CA LEU A 57 9.11 -3.00 4.32
C LEU A 57 8.80 -1.93 5.37
N GLU A 58 7.72 -1.18 5.18
CA GLU A 58 7.33 -0.03 6.00
C GLU A 58 5.90 -0.21 6.54
N ARG A 59 5.61 0.28 7.76
CA ARG A 59 4.23 0.29 8.30
C ARG A 59 3.41 1.49 7.85
N ASP A 60 4.09 2.59 7.56
CA ASP A 60 3.49 3.81 7.03
C ASP A 60 4.36 4.28 5.86
N PRO A 61 3.97 4.00 4.60
CA PRO A 61 4.73 4.37 3.42
C PRO A 61 4.71 5.90 3.25
N SER A 62 5.72 6.55 3.82
CA SER A 62 5.98 8.00 3.74
C SER A 62 6.90 8.32 2.55
N PRO A 63 6.84 9.54 1.96
CA PRO A 63 7.68 9.96 0.83
C PRO A 63 9.17 9.67 0.97
#